data_AF-A0A022L0F4-F1
#
_entry.id   AF-A0A022L0F4-F1
#
_cell.length_a   1.000
_cell.length_b   1.000
_cell.length_c   1.000
_cell.angle_alpha   90.00
_cell.angle_beta   90.00
_cell.angle_gamma   90.00
#
_symmetry.space_group_name_H-M   'P 1'
#
loop_
_entity.id
_entity.type
_entity.pdbx_description
1 polymer ?
#
loop_
_entity_poly.entity_id
_entity_poly.type
_entity_poly.pdbx_seq_one_letter_code
_entity_poly.pdbx_strand_id
1 'polypeptide(L)'
;MSTPTASPSRAANGALSLRLRGLRLVTSLELRQRIRSRRWYVALAVWTVALLLIGLVILAPTALVANAAGFRATARIVFSLQMLLVLFAMLLVLPAMSAGSINGDRTAGTLATLQSTLISPLEIVLGKLTAGWLTGLAFLLLAMPSVLPTALLGGVGPLYLLRLLLMIAALALCVTAVGLGLSAITARQLGSVVLAYVAVFGVTVVGPILWGSSAAFLQEQREVTVHFQEFDHTADGADSWAPSRCVESVEERTVIRVDLSQPLIWPNPVLLLADVAPPMHDAIGPSPDEPWDLLQVMQLGLRHATQPLHPSNFNSCSAGNEGYPENVGSPANRPIWPLGLGTWFLVGGASVALATWRLAVPIRKLGKGIRIA
;
A
#
# COMPACT_ATOMS: atom_id res chain seq x y z
N MET A 1 17.44 54.47 30.70
CA MET A 1 17.69 53.04 30.46
C MET A 1 16.35 52.31 30.52
N SER A 2 15.75 52.03 29.37
CA SER A 2 14.52 51.24 29.26
C SER A 2 14.77 50.14 28.23
N THR A 3 14.92 48.91 28.70
CA THR A 3 14.99 47.71 27.87
C THR A 3 13.60 47.41 27.30
N PRO A 4 13.41 47.27 25.99
CA PRO A 4 12.17 46.76 25.47
C PRO A 4 12.13 45.25 25.65
N THR A 5 11.16 44.78 26.43
CA THR A 5 10.80 43.38 26.58
C THR A 5 10.21 42.87 25.27
N ALA A 6 10.98 42.05 24.54
CA ALA A 6 10.50 41.36 23.35
C ALA A 6 9.50 40.27 23.75
N SER A 7 8.25 40.37 23.30
CA SER A 7 7.24 39.34 23.49
C SER A 7 7.53 38.13 22.58
N PRO A 8 7.57 36.89 23.11
CA PRO A 8 7.94 35.71 22.32
C PRO A 8 6.78 35.07 21.52
N SER A 9 5.56 35.62 21.56
CA SER A 9 4.36 34.92 21.06
C SER A 9 4.02 35.16 19.57
N ARG A 10 4.65 36.13 18.88
CA ARG A 10 4.31 36.44 17.46
C ARG A 10 4.95 35.50 16.43
N ALA A 11 5.98 34.73 16.78
CA ALA A 11 6.73 33.92 15.82
C ALA A 11 6.05 32.58 15.46
N ALA A 12 5.21 32.01 16.33
CA ALA A 12 4.60 30.70 16.10
C ALA A 12 3.45 30.74 15.04
N ASN A 13 2.69 31.84 14.99
CA ASN A 13 1.50 31.92 14.12
C ASN A 13 1.85 32.07 12.62
N GLY A 14 3.02 32.60 12.28
CA GLY A 14 3.50 32.67 10.90
C GLY A 14 3.99 31.33 10.35
N ALA A 15 4.39 30.40 11.21
CA ALA A 15 4.95 29.11 10.79
C ALA A 15 3.90 28.18 10.15
N LEU A 16 2.64 28.32 10.59
CA LEU A 16 1.49 27.53 10.18
C LEU A 16 0.57 28.25 9.17
N SER A 17 0.92 29.47 8.73
CA SER A 17 0.07 30.18 7.78
C SER A 17 0.09 29.47 6.43
N LEU A 18 -1.08 29.21 5.85
CA LEU A 18 -1.20 28.53 4.56
C LEU A 18 -1.83 29.46 3.53
N ARG A 19 -1.04 29.90 2.55
CA ARG A 19 -1.48 30.65 1.39
C ARG A 19 -1.35 29.78 0.15
N LEU A 20 -2.45 29.59 -0.58
CA LEU A 20 -2.50 28.79 -1.80
C LEU A 20 -1.46 29.27 -2.85
N ARG A 21 -1.17 30.58 -2.89
CA ARG A 21 -0.16 31.16 -3.78
C ARG A 21 1.26 30.68 -3.45
N GLY A 22 1.64 30.63 -2.16
CA GLY A 22 2.94 30.15 -1.72
C GLY A 22 3.13 28.66 -2.02
N LEU A 23 2.11 27.86 -1.68
CA LEU A 23 2.08 26.43 -2.00
C LEU A 23 2.25 26.15 -3.50
N ARG A 24 1.45 26.82 -4.34
CA ARG A 24 1.50 26.65 -5.81
C ARG A 24 2.86 27.07 -6.37
N LEU A 25 3.45 28.14 -5.85
CA LEU A 25 4.77 28.63 -6.28
C LEU A 25 5.85 27.57 -6.01
N VAL A 26 5.97 27.10 -4.76
CA VAL A 26 6.95 26.06 -4.37
C VAL A 26 6.75 24.80 -5.20
N THR A 27 5.49 24.31 -5.28
CA THR A 27 5.15 23.11 -6.07
C THR A 27 5.59 23.28 -7.53
N SER A 28 5.28 24.42 -8.16
CA SER A 28 5.61 24.64 -9.56
C SER A 28 7.11 24.74 -9.85
N LEU A 29 7.89 25.28 -8.91
CA LEU A 29 9.35 25.37 -9.03
C LEU A 29 9.99 23.98 -8.96
N GLU A 30 9.57 23.18 -7.98
CA GLU A 30 10.02 21.79 -7.81
C GLU A 30 9.70 20.93 -9.05
N LEU A 31 8.46 21.01 -9.57
CA LEU A 31 8.07 20.28 -10.77
C LEU A 31 8.89 20.73 -12.00
N ARG A 32 9.10 22.03 -12.20
CA ARG A 32 9.92 22.52 -13.32
C ARG A 32 11.36 22.02 -13.25
N GLN A 33 11.95 21.97 -12.05
CA GLN A 33 13.30 21.43 -11.87
C GLN A 33 13.37 19.95 -12.26
N ARG A 34 12.36 19.14 -11.88
CA ARG A 34 12.29 17.71 -12.24
C ARG A 34 12.09 17.51 -13.74
N ILE A 35 11.17 18.28 -14.34
CA ILE A 35 10.87 18.25 -15.79
C ILE A 35 12.09 18.63 -16.63
N ARG A 36 12.96 19.53 -16.14
CA ARG A 36 14.20 19.91 -16.86
C ARG A 36 15.23 18.78 -16.93
N SER A 37 15.13 17.76 -16.07
CA SER A 37 16.07 16.64 -16.04
C SER A 37 15.74 15.60 -17.10
N ARG A 38 16.68 15.34 -18.03
CA ARG A 38 16.53 14.24 -19.01
C ARG A 38 16.33 12.87 -18.35
N ARG A 39 16.89 12.67 -17.15
CA ARG A 39 16.77 11.42 -16.38
C ARG A 39 15.31 11.09 -16.04
N TRP A 40 14.50 12.12 -15.78
CA TRP A 40 13.08 11.96 -15.45
C TRP A 40 12.28 11.40 -16.64
N TYR A 41 12.45 11.99 -17.82
CA TYR A 41 11.79 11.51 -19.03
C TYR A 41 12.22 10.09 -19.41
N VAL A 42 13.51 9.78 -19.27
CA VAL A 42 14.02 8.42 -19.52
C VAL A 42 13.40 7.43 -18.54
N ALA A 43 13.32 7.76 -17.24
CA ALA A 43 12.70 6.88 -16.25
C ALA A 43 11.22 6.63 -16.54
N LEU A 44 10.46 7.68 -16.90
CA LEU A 44 9.06 7.55 -17.30
C LEU A 44 8.89 6.71 -18.57
N ALA A 45 9.71 6.91 -19.60
CA ALA A 45 9.64 6.14 -20.83
C ALA A 45 10.02 4.67 -20.63
N VAL A 46 11.07 4.39 -19.87
CA VAL A 46 11.47 3.01 -19.52
C VAL A 46 10.35 2.32 -18.73
N TRP A 47 9.74 3.03 -17.79
CA TRP A 47 8.62 2.52 -17.00
C TRP A 47 7.42 2.13 -17.86
N THR A 48 6.97 3.02 -18.76
CA THR A 48 5.82 2.74 -19.62
C THR A 48 6.10 1.60 -20.57
N VAL A 49 7.27 1.60 -21.20
CA VAL A 49 7.69 0.54 -22.12
C VAL A 49 7.79 -0.79 -21.39
N ALA A 50 8.36 -0.81 -20.18
CA ALA A 50 8.46 -2.04 -19.39
C ALA A 50 7.08 -2.64 -19.08
N LEU A 51 6.12 -1.84 -18.62
CA LEU A 51 4.77 -2.33 -18.35
C LEU A 51 4.07 -2.86 -19.61
N LEU A 52 4.16 -2.10 -20.71
CA LEU A 52 3.58 -2.51 -22.00
C LEU A 52 4.20 -3.82 -22.50
N LEU A 53 5.52 -3.97 -22.41
CA LEU A 53 6.21 -5.18 -22.79
C LEU A 53 5.81 -6.36 -21.91
N ILE A 54 5.72 -6.19 -20.59
CA ILE A 54 5.27 -7.25 -19.68
C ILE A 54 3.86 -7.71 -20.05
N GLY A 55 2.94 -6.77 -20.30
CA GLY A 55 1.59 -7.09 -20.76
C GLY A 55 1.59 -7.85 -22.09
N LEU A 56 2.34 -7.36 -23.08
CA LEU A 56 2.41 -7.96 -24.41
C LEU A 56 3.05 -9.36 -24.40
N VAL A 57 4.16 -9.53 -23.69
CA VAL A 57 4.91 -10.79 -23.63
C VAL A 57 4.09 -11.91 -22.99
N ILE A 58 3.24 -11.60 -22.00
CA ILE A 58 2.39 -12.59 -21.36
C ILE A 58 1.11 -12.84 -22.17
N LEU A 59 0.51 -11.79 -22.74
CA LEU A 59 -0.79 -11.91 -23.42
C LEU A 59 -0.70 -12.38 -24.87
N ALA A 60 0.35 -12.03 -25.62
CA ALA A 60 0.44 -12.43 -27.02
C ALA A 60 0.53 -13.96 -27.21
N PRO A 61 1.35 -14.71 -26.44
CA PRO A 61 1.39 -16.16 -26.55
C PRO A 61 0.09 -16.82 -26.08
N THR A 62 -0.52 -16.30 -25.01
CA THR A 62 -1.76 -16.86 -24.47
C THR A 62 -2.94 -16.62 -25.41
N ALA A 63 -2.97 -15.53 -26.17
CA ALA A 63 -3.95 -15.31 -27.22
C ALA A 63 -3.91 -16.36 -28.34
N LEU A 64 -2.76 -17.02 -28.55
CA LEU A 64 -2.59 -18.03 -29.60
C LEU A 64 -2.96 -19.44 -29.15
N VAL A 65 -2.86 -19.72 -27.85
CA VAL A 65 -2.96 -21.09 -27.30
C VAL A 65 -4.19 -21.29 -26.42
N ALA A 66 -4.65 -20.25 -25.73
CA ALA A 66 -5.76 -20.35 -24.79
C ALA A 66 -7.12 -20.10 -25.47
N ASN A 67 -8.15 -20.77 -24.96
CA ASN A 67 -9.53 -20.39 -25.26
C ASN A 67 -9.89 -19.04 -24.60
N ALA A 68 -11.08 -18.51 -24.90
CA ALA A 68 -11.52 -17.20 -24.39
C ALA A 68 -11.47 -17.10 -22.86
N ALA A 69 -11.86 -18.16 -22.14
CA ALA A 69 -11.83 -18.21 -20.68
C ALA A 69 -10.38 -18.14 -20.14
N GLY A 70 -9.48 -18.95 -20.69
CA GLY A 70 -8.07 -18.95 -20.29
C GLY A 70 -7.34 -17.64 -20.61
N PHE A 71 -7.67 -17.01 -21.76
CA PHE A 71 -7.13 -15.70 -22.10
C PHE A 71 -7.60 -14.61 -21.12
N ARG A 72 -8.89 -14.59 -20.79
CA ARG A 72 -9.46 -13.66 -19.79
C ARG A 72 -8.83 -13.84 -18.41
N ALA A 73 -8.65 -15.09 -17.96
CA ALA A 73 -7.98 -15.39 -16.70
C ALA A 73 -6.54 -14.87 -16.68
N THR A 74 -5.79 -15.09 -17.77
CA THR A 74 -4.42 -14.58 -17.90
C THR A 74 -4.39 -13.04 -17.87
N ALA A 75 -5.29 -12.37 -18.61
CA ALA A 75 -5.39 -10.91 -18.60
C ALA A 75 -5.66 -10.33 -17.21
N ARG A 76 -6.51 -10.99 -16.42
CA ARG A 76 -6.79 -10.61 -15.03
C ARG A 76 -5.58 -10.78 -14.11
N ILE A 77 -4.78 -11.84 -14.27
CA ILE A 77 -3.52 -12.03 -13.53
C ILE A 77 -2.49 -10.96 -13.93
N VAL A 78 -2.36 -10.68 -15.22
CA VAL A 78 -1.44 -9.65 -15.73
C VAL A 78 -1.81 -8.27 -15.21
N PHE A 79 -3.10 -7.93 -15.17
CA PHE A 79 -3.60 -6.69 -14.56
C PHE A 79 -3.09 -6.51 -13.12
N SER A 80 -3.25 -7.55 -12.30
CA SER A 80 -2.85 -7.50 -10.89
C SER A 80 -1.35 -7.50 -10.68
N LEU A 81 -0.62 -8.23 -11.53
CA LEU A 81 0.84 -8.12 -11.60
C LEU A 81 1.28 -6.70 -11.91
N GLN A 82 0.65 -6.03 -12.90
CA GLN A 82 0.98 -4.65 -13.25
C GLN A 82 0.67 -3.69 -12.08
N MET A 83 -0.45 -3.87 -11.37
CA MET A 83 -0.77 -3.06 -10.19
C MET A 83 0.26 -3.23 -9.06
N LEU A 84 0.72 -4.45 -8.82
CA LEU A 84 1.81 -4.71 -7.88
C LEU A 84 3.12 -4.05 -8.34
N LEU A 85 3.47 -4.17 -9.62
CA LEU A 85 4.66 -3.51 -10.18
C LEU A 85 4.58 -1.98 -10.04
N VAL A 86 3.41 -1.39 -10.26
CA VAL A 86 3.16 0.05 -10.07
C VAL A 86 3.41 0.45 -8.63
N LEU A 87 2.89 -0.32 -7.67
CA LEU A 87 3.14 -0.10 -6.26
C LEU A 87 4.64 -0.19 -5.94
N PHE A 88 5.32 -1.26 -6.37
CA PHE A 88 6.76 -1.44 -6.14
C PHE A 88 7.59 -0.32 -6.75
N ALA A 89 7.29 0.11 -7.98
CA ALA A 89 7.97 1.23 -8.62
C ALA A 89 7.82 2.52 -7.79
N MET A 90 6.63 2.79 -7.25
CA MET A 90 6.43 3.95 -6.38
C MET A 90 7.18 3.82 -5.05
N LEU A 91 7.19 2.64 -4.43
CA LEU A 91 7.94 2.38 -3.21
C LEU A 91 9.46 2.53 -3.41
N LEU A 92 9.96 2.38 -4.63
CA LEU A 92 11.37 2.64 -4.97
C LEU A 92 11.65 4.10 -5.31
N VAL A 93 10.80 4.72 -6.12
CA VAL A 93 11.04 6.07 -6.67
C VAL A 93 10.74 7.16 -5.64
N LEU A 94 9.64 7.05 -4.89
CA LEU A 94 9.18 8.12 -4.00
C LEU A 94 10.15 8.41 -2.86
N PRO A 95 10.70 7.41 -2.13
CA PRO A 95 11.69 7.65 -1.09
C PRO A 95 12.94 8.36 -1.60
N ALA A 96 13.46 7.97 -2.76
CA ALA A 96 14.63 8.63 -3.36
C ALA A 96 14.37 10.11 -3.68
N MET A 97 13.15 10.43 -4.13
CA MET A 97 12.77 11.79 -4.51
C MET A 97 12.38 12.68 -3.32
N SER A 98 11.84 12.10 -2.24
CA SER A 98 11.35 12.86 -1.08
C SER A 98 12.38 12.95 0.05
N ALA A 99 13.09 11.85 0.37
CA ALA A 99 14.04 11.79 1.48
C ALA A 99 15.28 12.67 1.29
N GLY A 100 15.64 12.99 0.05
CA GLY A 100 16.70 13.94 -0.24
C GLY A 100 16.27 15.41 -0.31
N SER A 101 14.96 15.71 -0.32
CA SER A 101 14.49 17.00 -0.82
C SER A 101 14.77 18.20 0.11
N ILE A 102 14.70 18.04 1.43
CA ILE A 102 15.00 19.13 2.38
C ILE A 102 16.52 19.27 2.54
N ASN A 103 17.22 18.13 2.65
CA ASN A 103 18.68 18.13 2.75
C ASN A 103 19.37 18.62 1.47
N GLY A 104 18.79 18.38 0.30
CA GLY A 104 19.27 18.89 -0.98
C GLY A 104 19.33 20.42 -1.00
N ASP A 105 18.27 21.08 -0.54
CA ASP A 105 18.23 22.55 -0.42
C ASP A 105 19.25 23.08 0.58
N ARG A 106 19.47 22.36 1.69
CA ARG A 106 20.51 22.71 2.66
C ARG A 106 21.89 22.64 2.02
N THR A 107 22.18 21.58 1.27
CA THR A 107 23.48 21.41 0.61
C THR A 107 23.70 22.38 -0.54
N ALA A 108 22.64 22.83 -1.21
CA ALA A 108 22.70 23.80 -2.31
C ALA A 108 22.77 25.26 -1.83
N GLY A 109 22.76 25.51 -0.52
CA GLY A 109 22.77 26.87 0.07
C GLY A 109 21.48 27.65 -0.13
N THR A 110 20.43 27.06 -0.72
CA THR A 110 19.18 27.76 -1.07
C THR A 110 18.26 27.94 0.12
N LEU A 111 18.49 27.23 1.23
CA LEU A 111 17.64 27.29 2.43
C LEU A 111 17.64 28.69 3.07
N ALA A 112 18.80 29.35 3.14
CA ALA A 112 18.93 30.68 3.74
C ALA A 112 18.20 31.76 2.89
N THR A 113 18.25 31.63 1.57
CA THR A 113 17.52 32.51 0.65
C THR A 113 16.01 32.27 0.74
N LEU A 114 15.56 31.02 0.82
CA LEU A 114 14.13 30.71 1.00
C LEU A 114 13.59 31.17 2.37
N GLN A 115 14.39 31.08 3.43
CA GLN A 115 14.03 31.59 4.76
C GLN A 115 14.01 33.12 4.85
N SER A 116 14.60 33.82 3.89
CA SER A 116 14.49 35.29 3.76
C SER A 116 13.21 35.72 3.03
N THR A 117 12.47 34.78 2.43
CA THR A 117 11.19 35.05 1.77
C THR A 117 10.01 34.98 2.75
N LEU A 118 8.89 35.62 2.41
CA LEU A 118 7.64 35.65 3.19
C LEU A 118 6.88 34.29 3.22
N ILE A 119 7.51 33.20 2.79
CA ILE A 119 6.88 31.87 2.67
C ILE A 119 6.96 31.14 4.01
N SER A 120 5.84 30.55 4.46
CA SER A 120 5.83 29.80 5.71
C SER A 120 6.52 28.42 5.59
N PRO A 121 7.13 27.90 6.67
CA PRO A 121 7.60 26.52 6.73
C PRO A 121 6.56 25.48 6.30
N LEU A 122 5.29 25.67 6.65
CA LEU A 122 4.20 24.78 6.26
C LEU A 122 3.96 24.80 4.74
N GLU A 123 4.00 25.97 4.10
CA GLU A 123 3.88 26.11 2.65
C GLU A 123 5.03 25.42 1.90
N ILE A 124 6.25 25.49 2.45
CA ILE A 124 7.42 24.80 1.87
C ILE A 124 7.25 23.29 1.96
N VAL A 125 6.93 22.76 3.15
CA VAL A 125 6.78 21.30 3.36
C VAL A 125 5.66 20.75 2.49
N LEU A 126 4.49 21.39 2.51
CA LEU A 126 3.35 20.94 1.70
C LEU A 126 3.63 21.09 0.21
N GLY A 127 4.35 22.12 -0.24
CA GLY A 127 4.72 22.28 -1.64
C GLY A 127 5.66 21.19 -2.15
N LYS A 128 6.57 20.73 -1.29
CA LYS A 128 7.44 19.57 -1.59
C LYS A 128 6.67 18.27 -1.56
N LEU A 129 5.73 18.12 -0.60
CA LEU A 129 4.86 16.97 -0.50
C LEU A 129 3.99 16.82 -1.75
N THR A 130 3.31 17.88 -2.16
CA THR A 130 2.47 17.89 -3.36
C THR A 130 3.29 17.65 -4.63
N ALA A 131 4.49 18.26 -4.76
CA ALA A 131 5.37 17.99 -5.89
C ALA A 131 5.81 16.52 -5.94
N GLY A 132 6.19 15.93 -4.80
CA GLY A 132 6.52 14.51 -4.69
C GLY A 132 5.33 13.60 -5.01
N TRP A 133 4.17 13.92 -4.48
CA TRP A 133 2.95 13.16 -4.74
C TRP A 133 2.53 13.21 -6.21
N LEU A 134 2.56 14.39 -6.84
CA LEU A 134 2.30 14.56 -8.28
C LEU A 134 3.28 13.78 -9.14
N THR A 135 4.55 13.66 -8.72
CA THR A 135 5.49 12.79 -9.44
C THR A 135 5.12 11.31 -9.35
N GLY A 136 4.61 10.83 -8.23
CA GLY A 136 4.05 9.48 -8.12
C GLY A 136 2.82 9.30 -9.01
N LEU A 137 1.90 10.29 -9.00
CA LEU A 137 0.73 10.28 -9.87
C LEU A 137 1.08 10.29 -11.36
N ALA A 138 2.20 10.90 -11.76
CA ALA A 138 2.68 10.82 -13.14
C ALA A 138 3.06 9.38 -13.52
N PHE A 139 3.79 8.64 -12.66
CA PHE A 139 4.08 7.21 -12.89
C PHE A 139 2.80 6.37 -12.96
N LEU A 140 1.81 6.67 -12.09
CA LEU A 140 0.50 6.00 -12.10
C LEU A 140 -0.25 6.24 -13.41
N LEU A 141 -0.33 7.50 -13.83
CA LEU A 141 -1.00 7.89 -15.06
C LEU A 141 -0.34 7.25 -16.29
N LEU A 142 1.00 7.20 -16.29
CA LEU A 142 1.77 6.60 -17.36
C LEU A 142 1.69 5.06 -17.37
N ALA A 143 1.26 4.42 -16.28
CA ALA A 143 0.96 3.00 -16.28
C ALA A 143 -0.39 2.67 -16.97
N MET A 144 -1.32 3.64 -17.03
CA MET A 144 -2.68 3.43 -17.56
C MET A 144 -2.75 2.89 -18.98
N PRO A 145 -1.90 3.30 -19.95
CA PRO A 145 -1.89 2.72 -21.30
C PRO A 145 -1.66 1.21 -21.32
N SER A 146 -0.95 0.66 -20.32
CA SER A 146 -0.76 -0.79 -20.18
C SER A 146 -1.86 -1.43 -19.35
N VAL A 147 -2.23 -0.79 -18.24
CA VAL A 147 -3.18 -1.35 -17.25
C VAL A 147 -4.59 -1.41 -17.80
N LEU A 148 -5.07 -0.36 -18.49
CA LEU A 148 -6.44 -0.29 -18.98
C LEU A 148 -6.81 -1.43 -19.94
N PRO A 149 -6.01 -1.74 -20.98
CA PRO A 149 -6.28 -2.91 -21.82
C PRO A 149 -6.36 -4.21 -21.03
N THR A 150 -5.43 -4.46 -20.11
CA THR A 150 -5.43 -5.70 -19.32
C THR A 150 -6.63 -5.80 -18.37
N ALA A 151 -7.08 -4.68 -17.80
CA ALA A 151 -8.28 -4.61 -16.98
C ALA A 151 -9.54 -4.94 -17.79
N LEU A 152 -9.65 -4.35 -18.99
CA LEU A 152 -10.78 -4.59 -19.90
C LEU A 152 -10.82 -6.05 -20.37
N LEU A 153 -9.68 -6.58 -20.84
CA LEU A 153 -9.56 -7.96 -21.29
C LEU A 153 -9.75 -8.97 -20.15
N GLY A 154 -9.34 -8.63 -18.92
CA GLY A 154 -9.55 -9.43 -17.72
C GLY A 154 -10.97 -9.34 -17.13
N GLY A 155 -11.85 -8.50 -17.70
CA GLY A 155 -13.18 -8.23 -17.17
C GLY A 155 -13.15 -7.71 -15.74
N VAL A 156 -12.26 -6.77 -15.46
CA VAL A 156 -12.11 -6.09 -14.16
C VAL A 156 -13.11 -4.94 -14.08
N GLY A 157 -13.89 -4.89 -12.99
CA GLY A 157 -14.87 -3.83 -12.78
C GLY A 157 -14.22 -2.45 -12.59
N PRO A 158 -14.83 -1.35 -13.08
CA PRO A 158 -14.25 0.00 -12.98
C PRO A 158 -14.09 0.49 -11.54
N LEU A 159 -14.99 0.08 -10.64
CA LEU A 159 -14.89 0.38 -9.21
C LEU A 159 -13.68 -0.31 -8.58
N TYR A 160 -13.36 -1.54 -8.98
CA TYR A 160 -12.19 -2.25 -8.48
C TYR A 160 -10.90 -1.54 -8.90
N LEU A 161 -10.78 -1.21 -10.19
CA LEU A 161 -9.67 -0.40 -10.70
C LEU A 161 -9.53 0.92 -9.94
N LEU A 162 -10.64 1.66 -9.77
CA LEU A 162 -10.63 2.94 -9.05
C LEU A 162 -10.13 2.79 -7.61
N ARG A 163 -10.57 1.77 -6.88
CA ARG A 163 -10.13 1.54 -5.49
C ARG A 163 -8.62 1.26 -5.43
N LEU A 164 -8.06 0.47 -6.35
CA LEU A 164 -6.61 0.22 -6.42
C LEU A 164 -5.83 1.51 -6.72
N LEU A 165 -6.28 2.30 -7.70
CA LEU A 165 -5.64 3.58 -8.04
C LEU A 165 -5.65 4.56 -6.86
N LEU A 166 -6.77 4.66 -6.14
CA LEU A 166 -6.90 5.51 -4.96
C LEU A 166 -6.00 5.02 -3.82
N MET A 167 -5.93 3.71 -3.58
CA MET A 167 -5.04 3.14 -2.57
C MET A 167 -3.57 3.42 -2.88
N ILE A 168 -3.13 3.18 -4.13
CA ILE A 168 -1.76 3.49 -4.57
C ILE A 168 -1.47 5.00 -4.43
N ALA A 169 -2.40 5.87 -4.85
CA ALA A 169 -2.25 7.31 -4.72
C ALA A 169 -2.15 7.77 -3.26
N ALA A 170 -2.93 7.17 -2.35
CA ALA A 170 -2.87 7.46 -0.92
C ALA A 170 -1.55 6.98 -0.29
N LEU A 171 -1.11 5.76 -0.61
CA LEU A 171 0.18 5.23 -0.18
C LEU A 171 1.33 6.10 -0.69
N ALA A 172 1.26 6.58 -1.94
CA ALA A 172 2.25 7.49 -2.50
C ALA A 172 2.36 8.80 -1.69
N LEU A 173 1.22 9.37 -1.27
CA LEU A 173 1.18 10.55 -0.42
C LEU A 173 1.83 10.27 0.95
N CYS A 174 1.49 9.16 1.59
CA CYS A 174 2.02 8.81 2.90
C CYS A 174 3.52 8.50 2.85
N VAL A 175 3.99 7.75 1.86
CA VAL A 175 5.42 7.42 1.69
C VAL A 175 6.25 8.68 1.39
N THR A 176 5.72 9.61 0.58
CA THR A 176 6.39 10.90 0.34
C THR A 176 6.45 11.76 1.60
N ALA A 177 5.40 11.78 2.42
CA ALA A 177 5.38 12.46 3.71
C ALA A 177 6.41 11.90 4.69
N VAL A 178 6.52 10.57 4.80
CA VAL A 178 7.53 9.91 5.64
C VAL A 178 8.94 10.23 5.17
N GLY A 179 9.20 10.15 3.86
CA GLY A 179 10.50 10.54 3.31
C GLY A 179 10.85 12.00 3.62
N LEU A 180 9.91 12.93 3.51
CA LEU A 180 10.12 14.33 3.90
C LEU A 180 10.47 14.48 5.39
N GLY A 181 9.76 13.77 6.27
CA GLY A 181 10.07 13.73 7.70
C GLY A 181 11.49 13.25 7.97
N LEU A 182 11.89 12.14 7.33
CA LEU A 182 13.26 11.60 7.44
C LEU A 182 14.31 12.58 6.87
N SER A 183 13.97 13.33 5.82
CA SER A 183 14.82 14.40 5.26
C SER A 183 15.05 15.52 6.26
N ALA A 184 14.01 15.91 7.01
CA ALA A 184 14.11 16.98 8.00
C ALA A 184 14.96 16.61 9.22
N ILE A 185 14.90 15.34 9.67
CA ILE A 185 15.61 14.83 10.85
C ILE A 185 17.10 14.61 10.58
N THR A 186 17.41 14.03 9.43
CA THR A 186 18.78 13.62 9.11
C THR A 186 19.62 14.79 8.63
N ALA A 187 20.89 14.84 9.03
CA ALA A 187 21.80 15.92 8.62
C ALA A 187 22.41 15.69 7.23
N ARG A 188 22.49 14.43 6.77
CA ARG A 188 23.12 14.04 5.50
C ARG A 188 22.06 13.49 4.52
N GLN A 189 22.09 13.97 3.29
CA GLN A 189 21.15 13.55 2.23
C GLN A 189 21.17 12.04 1.98
N LEU A 190 22.37 11.46 1.82
CA LEU A 190 22.52 10.01 1.59
C LEU A 190 21.97 9.18 2.75
N GLY A 191 22.22 9.60 4.00
CA GLY A 191 21.69 8.92 5.18
C GLY A 191 20.16 8.92 5.24
N SER A 192 19.53 10.01 4.79
CA SER A 192 18.07 10.08 4.71
C SER A 192 17.48 9.08 3.72
N VAL A 193 18.07 9.00 2.52
CA VAL A 193 17.60 8.10 1.46
C VAL A 193 17.75 6.65 1.88
N VAL A 194 18.88 6.29 2.50
CA VAL A 194 19.10 4.94 3.03
C VAL A 194 18.07 4.60 4.11
N LEU A 195 17.83 5.51 5.06
CA LEU A 195 16.85 5.28 6.12
C LEU A 195 15.42 5.14 5.57
N ALA A 196 15.07 5.89 4.53
CA ALA A 196 13.77 5.77 3.87
C ALA A 196 13.61 4.41 3.19
N TYR A 197 14.65 3.89 2.53
CA TYR A 197 14.63 2.54 1.98
C TYR A 197 14.59 1.45 3.06
N VAL A 198 15.31 1.61 4.16
CA VAL A 198 15.22 0.68 5.31
C VAL A 198 13.81 0.68 5.89
N ALA A 199 13.15 1.83 6.00
CA ALA A 199 11.76 1.91 6.47
C ALA A 199 10.79 1.21 5.51
N VAL A 200 10.92 1.46 4.20
CA VAL A 200 10.10 0.79 3.17
C VAL A 200 10.34 -0.72 3.19
N PHE A 201 11.60 -1.17 3.21
CA PHE A 201 11.96 -2.58 3.31
C PHE A 201 11.45 -3.24 4.60
N GLY A 202 11.59 -2.53 5.73
CA GLY A 202 11.12 -3.00 7.03
C GLY A 202 9.62 -3.27 7.03
N VAL A 203 8.82 -2.38 6.45
CA VAL A 203 7.37 -2.52 6.40
C VAL A 203 6.92 -3.54 5.32
N THR A 204 7.59 -3.59 4.17
CA THR A 204 7.21 -4.44 3.04
C THR A 204 7.65 -5.90 3.20
N VAL A 205 8.85 -6.13 3.71
CA VAL A 205 9.47 -7.47 3.77
C VAL A 205 9.58 -7.95 5.21
N VAL A 206 10.18 -7.16 6.11
CA VAL A 206 10.45 -7.61 7.48
C VAL A 206 9.15 -7.77 8.28
N GLY A 207 8.18 -6.87 8.11
CA GLY A 207 6.88 -6.92 8.80
C GLY A 207 6.13 -8.24 8.61
N PRO A 208 5.86 -8.68 7.37
CA PRO A 208 5.23 -9.98 7.10
C PRO A 208 6.03 -11.17 7.62
N ILE A 209 7.37 -11.13 7.58
CA ILE A 209 8.21 -12.21 8.10
C ILE A 209 8.06 -12.31 9.62
N LEU A 210 8.14 -11.19 10.34
CA LEU A 210 7.94 -11.16 11.79
C LEU A 210 6.54 -11.62 12.18
N TRP A 211 5.52 -11.17 11.44
CA TRP A 211 4.15 -11.60 11.64
C TRP A 211 3.97 -13.10 11.39
N GLY A 212 4.47 -13.63 10.28
CA GLY A 212 4.45 -15.08 10.00
C GLY A 212 5.20 -15.89 11.05
N SER A 213 6.35 -15.40 11.53
CA SER A 213 7.12 -16.08 12.59
C SER A 213 6.38 -16.14 13.93
N SER A 214 5.45 -15.20 14.19
CA SER A 214 4.62 -15.23 15.41
C SER A 214 3.64 -16.41 15.44
N ALA A 215 3.34 -17.03 14.28
CA ALA A 215 2.50 -18.23 14.19
C ALA A 215 3.05 -19.42 14.98
N ALA A 216 4.38 -19.49 15.15
CA ALA A 216 5.02 -20.55 15.93
C ALA A 216 4.77 -20.42 17.44
N PHE A 217 4.48 -19.20 17.92
CA PHE A 217 4.34 -18.90 19.34
C PHE A 217 2.87 -18.71 19.76
N LEU A 218 2.01 -18.30 18.83
CA LEU A 218 0.60 -17.98 19.08
C LEU A 218 -0.30 -19.17 18.73
N GLN A 219 -0.13 -20.30 19.39
CA GLN A 219 -1.00 -21.47 19.25
C GLN A 219 -1.85 -21.64 20.50
N GLU A 220 -3.17 -21.74 20.33
CA GLU A 220 -4.15 -21.89 21.42
C GLU A 220 -5.06 -23.07 21.11
N GLN A 221 -5.35 -23.93 22.09
CA GLN A 221 -6.40 -24.94 21.98
C GLN A 221 -7.75 -24.26 22.18
N ARG A 222 -8.65 -24.39 21.20
CA ARG A 222 -9.98 -23.79 21.24
C ARG A 222 -11.01 -24.80 20.74
N GLU A 223 -12.15 -24.81 21.42
CA GLU A 223 -13.36 -25.44 20.88
C GLU A 223 -13.81 -24.65 19.64
N VAL A 224 -13.89 -25.34 18.50
CA VAL A 224 -14.36 -24.77 17.23
C VAL A 224 -15.46 -25.66 16.65
N THR A 225 -16.46 -25.03 16.04
CA THR A 225 -17.50 -25.73 15.29
C THR A 225 -16.95 -26.09 13.93
N VAL A 226 -16.82 -27.39 13.67
CA VAL A 226 -16.39 -27.95 12.39
C VAL A 226 -17.62 -28.44 11.63
N HIS A 227 -17.62 -28.25 10.32
CA HIS A 227 -18.64 -28.79 9.42
C HIS A 227 -17.96 -29.80 8.48
N PHE A 228 -18.42 -31.05 8.51
CA PHE A 228 -17.87 -32.11 7.67
C PHE A 228 -18.97 -32.89 6.96
N GLN A 229 -18.58 -33.50 5.84
CA GLN A 229 -19.46 -34.35 5.05
C GLN A 229 -19.57 -35.72 5.72
N GLU A 230 -20.79 -36.11 6.07
CA GLU A 230 -21.10 -37.48 6.46
C GLU A 230 -21.51 -38.26 5.21
N PHE A 231 -20.97 -39.47 5.05
CA PHE A 231 -21.30 -40.38 3.94
C PHE A 231 -22.28 -41.43 4.45
N ASP A 232 -23.31 -41.73 3.67
CA ASP A 232 -24.25 -42.80 4.02
C ASP A 232 -23.67 -44.16 3.62
N HIS A 233 -23.10 -44.86 4.61
CA HIS A 233 -22.57 -46.21 4.44
C HIS A 233 -23.65 -47.29 4.33
N THR A 234 -24.94 -46.93 4.46
CA THR A 234 -26.06 -47.88 4.32
C THR A 234 -26.62 -47.97 2.90
N ALA A 235 -26.21 -47.05 2.01
CA ALA A 235 -26.55 -47.12 0.59
C ALA A 235 -25.66 -48.16 -0.12
N ASP A 236 -26.27 -49.17 -0.76
CA ASP A 236 -25.54 -50.14 -1.58
C ASP A 236 -25.18 -49.56 -2.96
N GLY A 237 -23.95 -49.75 -3.42
CA GLY A 237 -23.51 -49.38 -4.78
C GLY A 237 -22.72 -48.07 -4.88
N ALA A 238 -22.74 -47.44 -6.07
CA ALA A 238 -21.96 -46.23 -6.38
C ALA A 238 -22.34 -45.01 -5.53
N ASP A 239 -23.53 -45.02 -4.93
CA ASP A 239 -24.07 -43.94 -4.11
C ASP A 239 -23.57 -43.96 -2.65
N SER A 240 -22.89 -45.03 -2.22
CA SER A 240 -22.24 -45.13 -0.89
C SER A 240 -21.15 -44.07 -0.64
N TRP A 241 -20.61 -43.48 -1.71
CA TRP A 241 -19.59 -42.42 -1.66
C TRP A 241 -20.18 -41.03 -1.96
N ALA A 242 -21.49 -40.90 -2.14
CA ALA A 242 -22.14 -39.61 -2.23
C ALA A 242 -22.29 -39.02 -0.80
N PRO A 243 -21.85 -37.78 -0.56
CA PRO A 243 -22.02 -37.15 0.75
C PRO A 243 -23.52 -36.98 1.01
N SER A 244 -24.03 -37.58 2.09
CA SER A 244 -25.47 -37.64 2.36
C SER A 244 -25.96 -36.40 3.11
N ARG A 245 -25.14 -35.83 3.99
CA ARG A 245 -25.46 -34.59 4.71
C ARG A 245 -24.21 -33.90 5.27
N CYS A 246 -24.31 -32.59 5.48
CA CYS A 246 -23.36 -31.81 6.24
C CYS A 246 -23.74 -31.85 7.73
N VAL A 247 -22.81 -32.26 8.58
CA VAL A 247 -23.01 -32.34 10.03
C VAL A 247 -22.09 -31.36 10.73
N GLU A 248 -22.63 -30.69 11.75
CA GLU A 248 -21.84 -29.84 12.66
C GLU A 248 -21.37 -30.64 13.88
N SER A 249 -20.13 -30.42 14.28
CA SER A 249 -19.56 -30.98 15.51
C SER A 249 -18.67 -29.95 16.19
N VAL A 250 -18.60 -29.98 17.52
CA VAL A 250 -17.68 -29.14 18.29
C VAL A 250 -16.44 -29.97 18.59
N GLU A 251 -15.30 -29.53 18.07
CA GLU A 251 -14.00 -30.19 18.27
C GLU A 251 -13.02 -29.23 18.94
N GLU A 252 -12.18 -29.75 19.84
CA GLU A 252 -10.99 -29.02 20.28
C GLU A 252 -9.94 -29.07 19.17
N ARG A 253 -9.59 -27.91 18.62
CA ARG A 253 -8.50 -27.78 17.64
C ARG A 253 -7.47 -26.77 18.08
N THR A 254 -6.23 -27.04 17.68
CA THR A 254 -5.14 -26.08 17.81
C THR A 254 -5.28 -25.02 16.73
N VAL A 255 -5.56 -23.79 17.15
CA VAL A 255 -5.75 -22.64 16.24
C VAL A 255 -4.55 -21.71 16.36
N ILE A 256 -4.04 -21.27 15.21
CA ILE A 256 -2.94 -20.30 15.12
C ILE A 256 -3.52 -18.88 15.20
N ARG A 257 -3.26 -18.18 16.30
CA ARG A 257 -3.81 -16.86 16.64
C ARG A 257 -2.92 -15.69 16.18
N VAL A 258 -2.52 -15.69 14.91
CA VAL A 258 -1.77 -14.57 14.28
C VAL A 258 -2.61 -13.30 14.10
N ASP A 259 -3.91 -13.35 14.40
CA ASP A 259 -4.78 -12.18 14.57
C ASP A 259 -4.30 -11.26 15.69
N LEU A 260 -3.66 -11.81 16.74
CA LEU A 260 -3.13 -11.01 17.86
C LEU A 260 -1.92 -10.15 17.46
N SER A 261 -1.10 -10.62 16.52
CA SER A 261 0.08 -9.92 16.00
C SER A 261 -0.21 -9.10 14.74
N GLN A 262 -1.47 -8.98 14.34
CA GLN A 262 -1.91 -8.27 13.12
C GLN A 262 -1.39 -6.83 12.98
N PRO A 263 -1.14 -6.02 14.04
CA PRO A 263 -0.57 -4.69 13.88
C PRO A 263 0.78 -4.65 13.14
N LEU A 264 1.55 -5.75 13.13
CA LEU A 264 2.82 -5.83 12.39
C LEU A 264 2.64 -5.75 10.87
N ILE A 265 1.49 -6.19 10.35
CA ILE A 265 1.19 -6.21 8.90
C ILE A 265 0.33 -5.06 8.43
N TRP A 266 -0.31 -4.31 9.33
CA TRP A 266 -1.11 -3.13 8.97
C TRP A 266 -0.39 -2.14 8.03
N PRO A 267 0.86 -1.72 8.30
CA PRO A 267 1.50 -0.76 7.42
C PRO A 267 1.96 -1.36 6.08
N ASN A 268 1.87 -2.68 5.86
CA ASN A 268 2.40 -3.31 4.66
C ASN A 268 1.64 -2.84 3.40
N PRO A 269 2.28 -2.11 2.47
CA PRO A 269 1.58 -1.50 1.33
C PRO A 269 1.07 -2.55 0.32
N VAL A 270 1.71 -3.72 0.24
CA VAL A 270 1.32 -4.80 -0.67
C VAL A 270 0.05 -5.47 -0.15
N LEU A 271 -0.01 -5.79 1.15
CA LEU A 271 -1.20 -6.37 1.78
C LEU A 271 -2.36 -5.37 1.79
N LEU A 272 -2.09 -4.08 1.98
CA LEU A 272 -3.09 -3.02 1.84
C LEU A 272 -3.69 -2.96 0.44
N LEU A 273 -2.87 -3.10 -0.60
CA LEU A 273 -3.35 -3.12 -1.98
C LEU A 273 -4.19 -4.36 -2.26
N ALA A 274 -3.75 -5.54 -1.78
CA ALA A 274 -4.49 -6.78 -1.92
C ALA A 274 -5.84 -6.73 -1.20
N ASP A 275 -5.90 -6.22 0.03
CA ASP A 275 -7.12 -6.20 0.83
C ASP A 275 -8.22 -5.25 0.30
N VAL A 276 -7.88 -4.37 -0.65
CA VAL A 276 -8.83 -3.53 -1.39
C VAL A 276 -9.55 -4.28 -2.52
N ALA A 277 -9.05 -5.47 -2.91
CA ALA A 277 -9.67 -6.32 -3.91
C ALA A 277 -11.12 -6.68 -3.53
N PRO A 278 -12.00 -6.93 -4.51
CA PRO A 278 -13.32 -7.45 -4.22
C PRO A 278 -13.20 -8.83 -3.56
N PRO A 279 -14.02 -9.15 -2.55
CA PRO A 279 -14.04 -10.48 -1.96
C PRO A 279 -14.46 -11.52 -3.00
N MET A 280 -13.89 -12.72 -2.92
CA MET A 280 -14.39 -13.87 -3.66
C MET A 280 -15.72 -14.30 -3.05
N HIS A 281 -16.74 -14.51 -3.88
CA HIS A 281 -18.06 -14.97 -3.42
C HIS A 281 -18.07 -16.49 -3.24
N ASP A 282 -17.36 -17.22 -4.10
CA ASP A 282 -17.25 -18.67 -4.03
C ASP A 282 -15.81 -19.09 -3.72
N ALA A 283 -15.60 -19.79 -2.60
CA ALA A 283 -14.30 -20.37 -2.25
C ALA A 283 -13.98 -21.64 -3.08
N ILE A 284 -14.92 -22.09 -3.91
CA ILE A 284 -14.83 -23.31 -4.71
C ILE A 284 -14.16 -22.98 -6.05
N GLY A 285 -12.83 -22.81 -6.05
CA GLY A 285 -12.04 -22.78 -7.28
C GLY A 285 -12.24 -21.54 -8.17
N PRO A 286 -11.47 -21.40 -9.26
CA PRO A 286 -11.74 -20.41 -10.28
C PRO A 286 -12.92 -20.90 -11.14
N SER A 287 -13.97 -20.10 -11.27
CA SER A 287 -15.05 -20.38 -12.22
C SER A 287 -14.76 -19.74 -13.59
N PRO A 288 -15.35 -20.23 -14.68
CA PRO A 288 -15.22 -19.61 -16.01
C PRO A 288 -15.67 -18.14 -16.02
N ASP A 289 -16.64 -17.79 -15.17
CA ASP A 289 -17.23 -16.46 -15.08
C ASP A 289 -16.45 -15.53 -14.14
N GLU A 290 -15.80 -16.09 -13.12
CA GLU A 290 -15.00 -15.36 -12.13
C GLU A 290 -13.59 -15.96 -11.98
N PRO A 291 -12.70 -15.76 -12.98
CA PRO A 291 -11.34 -16.27 -12.91
C PRO A 291 -10.54 -15.62 -11.77
N TRP A 292 -9.62 -16.38 -11.20
CA TRP A 292 -8.76 -15.91 -10.12
C TRP A 292 -7.86 -14.74 -10.54
N ASP A 293 -7.61 -13.92 -9.55
CA ASP A 293 -6.80 -12.72 -9.60
C ASP A 293 -5.74 -12.83 -8.50
N LEU A 294 -4.48 -12.50 -8.81
CA LEU A 294 -3.38 -12.53 -7.86
C LEU A 294 -3.68 -11.71 -6.58
N LEU A 295 -4.29 -10.51 -6.72
CA LEU A 295 -4.62 -9.66 -5.56
C LEU A 295 -5.76 -10.26 -4.73
N GLN A 296 -6.75 -10.88 -5.38
CA GLN A 296 -7.84 -11.56 -4.66
C GLN A 296 -7.31 -12.79 -3.93
N VAL A 297 -6.42 -13.58 -4.53
CA VAL A 297 -5.77 -14.73 -3.87
C VAL A 297 -4.97 -14.28 -2.66
N MET A 298 -4.21 -13.19 -2.78
CA MET A 298 -3.50 -12.59 -1.65
C MET A 298 -4.46 -12.12 -0.56
N GLN A 299 -5.57 -11.49 -0.93
CA GLN A 299 -6.61 -11.07 0.02
C GLN A 299 -7.24 -12.27 0.74
N LEU A 300 -7.57 -13.34 0.02
CA LEU A 300 -8.15 -14.55 0.61
C LEU A 300 -7.19 -15.15 1.64
N GLY A 301 -5.91 -15.32 1.27
CA GLY A 301 -4.88 -15.82 2.20
C GLY A 301 -4.70 -14.90 3.41
N LEU A 302 -4.68 -13.59 3.20
CA LEU A 302 -4.61 -12.60 4.28
C LEU A 302 -5.80 -12.71 5.24
N ARG A 303 -7.03 -12.82 4.72
CA ARG A 303 -8.26 -12.92 5.53
C ARG A 303 -8.33 -14.25 6.27
N HIS A 304 -7.95 -15.34 5.62
CA HIS A 304 -7.88 -16.66 6.24
C HIS A 304 -6.93 -16.64 7.45
N ALA A 305 -5.75 -16.07 7.29
CA ALA A 305 -4.76 -16.01 8.36
C ALA A 305 -5.12 -15.00 9.46
N THR A 306 -5.72 -13.85 9.12
CA THR A 306 -6.07 -12.80 10.12
C THR A 306 -7.38 -13.06 10.85
N GLN A 307 -8.21 -13.97 10.36
CA GLN A 307 -9.49 -14.34 10.99
C GLN A 307 -9.54 -15.85 11.17
N PRO A 308 -8.62 -16.44 11.97
CA PRO A 308 -8.44 -17.88 12.05
C PRO A 308 -9.65 -18.59 12.68
N LEU A 309 -10.40 -17.91 13.54
CA LEU A 309 -11.61 -18.42 14.21
C LEU A 309 -12.89 -18.27 13.37
N HIS A 310 -12.79 -17.81 12.12
CA HIS A 310 -13.99 -17.69 11.29
C HIS A 310 -14.54 -19.09 10.95
N PRO A 311 -15.86 -19.35 11.11
CA PRO A 311 -16.45 -20.67 10.86
C PRO A 311 -16.16 -21.25 9.47
N SER A 312 -16.01 -20.39 8.45
CA SER A 312 -15.64 -20.80 7.09
C SER A 312 -14.30 -21.55 6.99
N ASN A 313 -13.38 -21.34 7.95
CA ASN A 313 -12.08 -22.01 7.96
C ASN A 313 -12.18 -23.48 8.41
N PHE A 314 -13.30 -23.86 9.01
CA PHE A 314 -13.58 -25.19 9.54
C PHE A 314 -14.73 -25.87 8.78
N ASN A 315 -15.06 -25.37 7.59
CA ASN A 315 -16.09 -25.91 6.74
C ASN A 315 -15.47 -26.74 5.62
N SER A 316 -15.76 -28.04 5.62
CA SER A 316 -15.38 -28.99 4.57
C SER A 316 -16.58 -29.50 3.76
N CYS A 317 -17.77 -28.96 3.99
CA CYS A 317 -18.96 -29.27 3.22
C CYS A 317 -18.98 -28.53 1.88
N SER A 318 -19.67 -29.10 0.89
CA SER A 318 -19.87 -28.49 -0.42
C SER A 318 -21.23 -27.82 -0.50
N ALA A 319 -21.29 -26.69 -1.20
CA ALA A 319 -22.55 -26.02 -1.47
C ALA A 319 -23.47 -26.98 -2.25
N GLY A 320 -24.72 -27.13 -1.80
CA GLY A 320 -25.71 -28.05 -2.39
C GLY A 320 -25.94 -29.35 -1.61
N ASN A 321 -25.09 -29.68 -0.62
CA ASN A 321 -25.37 -30.81 0.29
C ASN A 321 -26.48 -30.45 1.27
N GLU A 322 -27.31 -31.44 1.63
CA GLU A 322 -28.32 -31.28 2.69
C GLU A 322 -27.64 -30.90 4.01
N GLY A 323 -28.18 -29.90 4.73
CA GLY A 323 -27.57 -29.38 5.96
C GLY A 323 -26.39 -28.40 5.75
N TYR A 324 -26.07 -27.99 4.51
CA TYR A 324 -25.02 -27.01 4.27
C TYR A 324 -25.36 -25.63 4.90
N PRO A 325 -24.48 -25.06 5.74
CA PRO A 325 -24.73 -23.75 6.32
C PRO A 325 -24.46 -22.63 5.31
N GLU A 326 -25.53 -22.05 4.75
CA GLU A 326 -25.46 -20.96 3.75
C GLU A 326 -24.67 -19.72 4.25
N ASN A 327 -24.70 -19.46 5.55
CA ASN A 327 -24.03 -18.34 6.21
C ASN A 327 -22.57 -18.59 6.64
N VAL A 328 -22.10 -19.84 6.58
CA VAL A 328 -20.73 -20.25 7.00
C VAL A 328 -19.83 -20.54 5.79
N GLY A 329 -20.40 -20.66 4.59
CA GLY A 329 -19.67 -20.90 3.35
C GLY A 329 -18.78 -19.75 2.86
N SER A 330 -19.10 -18.51 3.21
CA SER A 330 -18.36 -17.35 2.71
C SER A 330 -17.13 -17.03 3.56
N PRO A 331 -15.96 -16.73 2.94
CA PRO A 331 -14.78 -16.28 3.66
C PRO A 331 -15.03 -15.02 4.49
N ALA A 332 -14.25 -14.87 5.55
CA ALA A 332 -14.34 -13.72 6.44
C ALA A 332 -14.15 -12.38 5.68
N ASN A 333 -15.13 -11.47 5.76
CA ASN A 333 -15.15 -10.24 4.96
C ASN A 333 -14.84 -8.95 5.76
N ARG A 334 -13.99 -9.04 6.78
CA ARG A 334 -13.55 -7.84 7.53
C ARG A 334 -12.30 -7.25 6.88
N PRO A 335 -12.38 -6.06 6.24
CA PRO A 335 -11.22 -5.43 5.64
C PRO A 335 -10.28 -4.88 6.73
N ILE A 336 -8.99 -5.04 6.49
CA ILE A 336 -7.87 -4.58 7.31
C ILE A 336 -7.34 -3.25 6.80
N TRP A 337 -7.55 -2.94 5.52
CA TRP A 337 -7.02 -1.76 4.87
C TRP A 337 -7.32 -0.43 5.59
N PRO A 338 -8.48 -0.22 6.27
CA PRO A 338 -8.71 1.03 6.99
C PRO A 338 -7.73 1.25 8.14
N LEU A 339 -7.34 0.19 8.85
CA LEU A 339 -6.41 0.25 9.98
C LEU A 339 -4.98 0.57 9.51
N GLY A 340 -4.54 -0.09 8.44
CA GLY A 340 -3.22 0.17 7.89
C GLY A 340 -3.12 1.53 7.18
N LEU A 341 -4.17 1.95 6.46
CA LEU A 341 -4.22 3.29 5.89
C LEU A 341 -4.26 4.37 6.99
N GLY A 342 -5.01 4.13 8.07
CA GLY A 342 -5.01 5.00 9.26
C GLY A 342 -3.61 5.12 9.87
N THR A 343 -2.89 4.01 9.98
CA THR A 343 -1.49 3.99 10.45
C THR A 343 -0.59 4.84 9.55
N TRP A 344 -0.72 4.72 8.22
CA TRP A 344 0.01 5.54 7.26
C TRP A 344 -0.31 7.03 7.34
N PHE A 345 -1.59 7.39 7.54
CA PHE A 345 -1.97 8.80 7.74
C PHE A 345 -1.45 9.37 9.04
N LEU A 346 -1.47 8.59 10.14
CA LEU A 346 -0.90 9.02 11.41
C LEU A 346 0.61 9.24 11.31
N VAL A 347 1.35 8.28 10.77
CA VAL A 347 2.81 8.37 10.60
C VAL A 347 3.19 9.46 9.59
N GLY A 348 2.45 9.57 8.48
CA GLY A 348 2.64 10.61 7.46
C GLY A 348 2.36 12.01 8.02
N GLY A 349 1.26 12.18 8.74
CA GLY A 349 0.89 13.44 9.40
C GLY A 349 1.92 13.86 10.45
N ALA A 350 2.38 12.92 11.28
CA ALA A 350 3.46 13.16 12.24
C ALA A 350 4.77 13.57 11.54
N SER A 351 5.09 12.92 10.41
CA SER A 351 6.28 13.25 9.60
C SER A 351 6.22 14.64 9.00
N VAL A 352 5.07 15.06 8.49
CA VAL A 352 4.84 16.43 8.02
C VAL A 352 4.98 17.41 9.16
N ALA A 353 4.28 17.20 10.29
CA ALA A 353 4.35 18.08 11.45
C ALA A 353 5.78 18.26 11.97
N LEU A 354 6.55 17.16 12.03
CA LEU A 354 7.95 17.17 12.42
C LEU A 354 8.83 17.96 11.45
N ALA A 355 8.62 17.78 10.13
CA ALA A 355 9.34 18.54 9.12
C ALA A 355 9.05 20.05 9.23
N THR A 356 7.78 20.43 9.42
CA THR A 356 7.36 21.82 9.60
C THR A 356 7.98 22.43 10.85
N TRP A 357 7.96 21.70 11.98
CA TRP A 357 8.55 22.16 13.23
C TRP A 357 10.05 22.37 13.09
N ARG A 358 10.78 21.44 12.46
CA ARG A 358 12.23 21.55 12.22
C ARG A 358 12.60 22.74 11.34
N LEU A 359 11.77 23.08 10.35
CA LEU A 359 11.98 24.25 9.49
C LEU A 359 11.63 25.58 10.16
N ALA A 360 10.74 25.56 11.16
CA ALA A 360 10.36 26.74 11.93
C ALA A 360 11.40 27.15 13.00
N VAL A 361 12.32 26.25 13.39
CA VAL A 361 13.35 26.56 14.39
C VAL A 361 14.33 27.62 13.84
N PRO A 362 14.51 28.77 14.51
CA PRO A 362 15.40 29.82 14.04
C PRO A 362 16.85 29.35 13.91
N ILE A 363 17.49 29.72 12.79
CA ILE A 363 18.88 29.40 12.39
C ILE A 363 19.90 29.62 13.54
N ARG A 364 19.64 30.60 14.42
CA ARG A 364 20.52 31.00 15.52
C ARG A 364 20.72 29.93 16.61
N LYS A 365 19.97 28.83 16.60
CA LYS A 365 20.10 27.69 17.53
C LYS A 365 20.70 26.42 16.90
N LEU A 366 21.25 26.49 15.68
CA LEU A 366 21.87 25.34 15.03
C LEU A 366 23.19 24.96 15.75
N GLY A 367 23.38 23.66 16.01
CA GLY A 367 24.58 23.13 16.65
C GLY A 367 25.84 23.32 15.81
N LYS A 368 27.00 23.46 16.49
CA LYS A 368 28.31 23.64 15.85
C LYS A 368 28.55 22.54 14.79
N GLY A 369 28.83 22.94 13.54
CA GLY A 369 29.20 22.04 12.45
C GLY A 369 28.41 22.20 11.14
N ILE A 370 27.35 23.02 11.13
CA ILE A 370 26.57 23.32 9.93
C ILE A 370 27.22 24.51 9.22
N ARG A 371 28.04 24.23 8.20
CA ARG A 371 28.57 25.29 7.32
C ARG A 371 27.47 25.75 6.38
N ILE A 372 27.23 27.05 6.37
CA ILE A 372 26.37 27.74 5.39
C ILE A 372 27.32 28.61 4.57
N ALA A 373 27.23 28.51 3.24
CA ALA A 373 27.90 29.40 2.31
C ALA A 373 27.10 30.69 2.14
#